data_AF-A0A964ZCL2-F1
#
_entry.id   AF-A0A964ZCL2-F1
#
_cell.length_a   1.000
_cell.length_b   1.000
_cell.length_c   1.000
_cell.angle_alpha   90.00
_cell.angle_beta   90.00
_cell.angle_gamma   90.00
#
_symmetry.space_group_name_H-M   'P 1'
#
loop_
_entity.id
_entity.type
_entity.pdbx_description
1 polymer ?
#
loop_
_entity_poly.entity_id
_entity_poly.type
_entity_poly.pdbx_seq_one_letter_code
_entity_poly.pdbx_strand_id
1 'polypeptide(L)'
;GFAALGYRTYCVGGVGFFNQLNPLGRVLPGFFQEAIWSPMMGVAARESTAVQVAAALEWLRGVPQAQRVLLFLNISATHPPHAHYCGAATESIESQTAALCYADSQLPPLLDAMRQRGPCFCLMMGDHGEAYGEDGRFGHRLAHPVVTTVPYAEFFLR
;
A
#
# COMPACT_ATOMS: atom_id res chain seq x y z
N GLY A 1 10.17 18.63 4.61
CA GLY A 1 9.09 17.73 4.18
C GLY A 1 7.73 18.30 4.56
N PHE A 2 6.64 17.60 4.25
CA PHE A 2 5.26 18.06 4.49
C PHE A 2 4.96 18.47 5.94
N ALA A 3 5.60 17.84 6.93
CA ALA A 3 5.49 18.25 8.33
C ALA A 3 5.87 19.73 8.57
N ALA A 4 6.92 20.22 7.91
CA ALA A 4 7.33 21.63 7.99
C ALA A 4 6.34 22.60 7.29
N LEU A 5 5.45 22.06 6.44
CA LEU A 5 4.36 22.79 5.80
C LEU A 5 3.04 22.67 6.60
N GLY A 6 3.11 22.16 7.83
CA GLY A 6 1.96 22.01 8.72
C GLY A 6 1.08 20.80 8.44
N TYR A 7 1.57 19.79 7.71
CA TYR A 7 0.85 18.53 7.54
C TYR A 7 1.13 17.58 8.72
N ARG A 8 0.11 16.88 9.16
CA ARG A 8 0.28 15.70 10.02
C ARG A 8 0.55 14.49 9.12
N THR A 9 1.62 13.74 9.39
CA THR A 9 2.12 12.72 8.46
C THR A 9 1.99 11.32 9.05
N TYR A 10 1.36 10.40 8.32
CA TYR A 10 1.11 9.02 8.75
C TYR A 10 1.50 8.00 7.69
N CYS A 11 2.22 6.97 8.09
CA CYS A 11 2.65 5.86 7.24
C CYS A 11 2.05 4.55 7.72
N VAL A 12 1.24 3.91 6.87
CA VAL A 12 0.72 2.55 7.09
C VAL A 12 1.53 1.58 6.23
N GLY A 13 2.30 0.74 6.90
CA GLY A 13 3.21 -0.21 6.26
C GLY A 13 2.59 -1.56 5.94
N GLY A 14 3.09 -2.22 4.89
CA GLY A 14 2.68 -3.57 4.52
C GLY A 14 3.83 -4.57 4.42
N VAL A 15 4.84 -4.27 3.62
CA VAL A 15 5.95 -5.20 3.35
C VAL A 15 7.07 -5.11 4.40
N GLY A 16 8.07 -6.01 4.31
CA GLY A 16 9.16 -6.10 5.29
C GLY A 16 9.97 -4.80 5.49
N PHE A 17 10.01 -3.91 4.49
CA PHE A 17 10.64 -2.58 4.59
C PHE A 17 9.87 -1.59 5.49
N PHE A 18 8.71 -2.00 6.00
CA PHE A 18 7.94 -1.27 7.00
C PHE A 18 7.89 -2.01 8.34
N ASN A 19 8.54 -3.17 8.45
CA ASN A 19 8.63 -3.90 9.70
C ASN A 19 9.53 -3.13 10.67
N GLN A 20 8.89 -2.40 11.58
CA GLN A 20 9.55 -1.57 12.59
C GLN A 20 10.31 -2.38 13.66
N LEU A 21 10.35 -3.71 13.57
CA LEU A 21 11.13 -4.56 14.47
C LEU A 21 12.61 -4.64 14.08
N ASN A 22 13.00 -4.20 12.87
CA ASN A 22 14.38 -4.21 12.42
C ASN A 22 14.86 -2.81 11.96
N PRO A 23 16.19 -2.52 11.97
CA PRO A 23 16.71 -1.19 11.62
C PRO A 23 16.35 -0.74 10.20
N LEU A 24 16.40 -1.64 9.22
CA LEU A 24 16.10 -1.33 7.82
C LEU A 24 14.63 -0.94 7.64
N GLY A 25 13.72 -1.67 8.28
CA GLY A 25 12.28 -1.42 8.24
C GLY A 25 11.82 -0.17 8.99
N ARG A 26 12.73 0.56 9.66
CA ARG A 26 12.44 1.84 10.33
C ARG A 26 12.82 3.05 9.49
N VAL A 27 13.59 2.89 8.40
CA VAL A 27 14.14 4.03 7.66
C VAL A 27 13.05 4.86 7.00
N LEU A 28 12.27 4.26 6.08
CA LEU A 28 11.20 4.97 5.37
C LEU A 28 10.06 5.40 6.33
N PRO A 29 9.56 4.54 7.24
CA PRO A 29 8.57 4.97 8.24
C PRO A 29 9.05 6.11 9.14
N GLY A 30 10.36 6.18 9.43
CA GLY A 30 10.96 7.22 10.27
C GLY A 30 10.94 8.63 9.65
N PHE A 31 10.58 8.78 8.38
CA PHE A 31 10.34 10.09 7.75
C PHE A 31 8.94 10.66 8.04
N PHE A 32 8.06 9.88 8.67
CA PHE A 32 6.72 10.29 9.07
C PHE A 32 6.67 10.53 10.59
N GLN A 33 5.78 11.41 11.03
CA GLN A 33 5.58 11.67 12.45
C GLN A 33 4.98 10.47 13.18
N GLU A 34 4.11 9.74 12.49
CA GLU A 34 3.46 8.55 12.98
C GLU A 34 3.55 7.45 11.92
N ALA A 35 3.79 6.21 12.34
CA ALA A 35 3.80 5.08 11.44
C ALA A 35 3.35 3.81 12.14
N ILE A 36 2.65 2.93 11.43
CA ILE A 36 2.18 1.64 11.96
C ILE A 36 2.57 0.50 11.03
N TRP A 37 2.85 -0.64 11.64
CA TRP A 37 2.97 -1.92 10.97
C TRP A 37 2.61 -3.04 11.95
N SER A 38 2.00 -4.10 11.45
CA SER A 38 1.80 -5.34 12.19
C SER A 38 1.81 -6.53 11.23
N PRO A 39 1.98 -7.78 11.72
CA PRO A 39 1.90 -8.97 10.88
C PRO A 39 0.59 -9.09 10.09
N MET A 40 -0.52 -8.60 10.64
CA MET A 40 -1.83 -8.60 9.98
C MET A 40 -1.93 -7.60 8.82
N MET A 41 -0.99 -6.67 8.70
CA MET A 41 -0.85 -5.78 7.54
C MET A 41 0.12 -6.35 6.49
N GLY A 42 0.76 -7.49 6.78
CA GLY A 42 1.80 -8.09 5.97
C GLY A 42 1.29 -8.95 4.81
N VAL A 43 2.22 -9.31 3.92
CA VAL A 43 1.97 -10.10 2.69
C VAL A 43 1.35 -11.48 2.95
N ALA A 44 1.55 -12.04 4.14
CA ALA A 44 0.99 -13.35 4.52
C ALA A 44 -0.47 -13.26 5.01
N ALA A 45 -0.98 -12.06 5.31
CA ALA A 45 -2.33 -11.85 5.79
C ALA A 45 -3.29 -11.60 4.62
N ARG A 46 -4.28 -12.48 4.46
CA ARG A 46 -5.31 -12.38 3.42
C ARG A 46 -6.14 -11.10 3.56
N GLU A 47 -6.32 -10.62 4.78
CA GLU A 47 -7.07 -9.40 5.10
C GLU A 47 -6.19 -8.14 5.17
N SER A 48 -4.94 -8.20 4.69
CA SER A 48 -3.93 -7.16 4.87
C SER A 48 -4.41 -5.77 4.46
N THR A 49 -4.94 -5.59 3.26
CA THR A 49 -5.41 -4.26 2.80
C THR A 49 -6.57 -3.75 3.64
N ALA A 50 -7.50 -4.62 4.06
CA ALA A 50 -8.60 -4.23 4.94
C ALA A 50 -8.09 -3.73 6.30
N VAL A 51 -7.10 -4.42 6.89
CA VAL A 51 -6.47 -4.02 8.17
C VAL A 51 -5.72 -2.70 8.01
N GLN A 52 -5.00 -2.52 6.90
CA GLN A 52 -4.28 -1.27 6.61
C GLN A 52 -5.23 -0.08 6.45
N VAL A 53 -6.33 -0.26 5.70
CA VAL A 53 -7.38 0.76 5.54
C VAL A 53 -8.05 1.08 6.86
N ALA A 54 -8.37 0.06 7.68
CA ALA A 54 -8.95 0.28 9.00
C ALA A 54 -8.03 1.10 9.91
N ALA A 55 -6.72 0.84 9.89
CA ALA A 55 -5.73 1.63 10.65
C ALA A 55 -5.66 3.08 10.17
N ALA A 56 -5.68 3.31 8.85
CA ALA A 56 -5.72 4.66 8.29
C ALA A 56 -6.99 5.42 8.70
N LEU A 57 -8.15 4.78 8.63
CA LEU A 57 -9.43 5.36 9.04
C LEU A 57 -9.45 5.69 10.53
N GLU A 58 -8.95 4.78 11.38
CA GLU A 58 -8.86 5.03 12.83
C GLU A 58 -7.96 6.24 13.12
N TRP A 59 -6.81 6.31 12.48
CA TRP A 59 -5.93 7.46 12.61
C TRP A 59 -6.62 8.76 12.17
N LEU A 60 -7.29 8.76 11.00
CA LEU A 60 -8.02 9.93 10.50
C LEU A 60 -9.11 10.43 11.45
N ARG A 61 -9.80 9.53 12.19
CA ARG A 61 -10.80 9.92 13.22
C ARG A 61 -10.18 10.74 14.35
N GLY A 62 -8.91 10.48 14.69
CA GLY A 62 -8.16 11.21 15.71
C GLY A 62 -7.52 12.51 15.21
N VAL A 63 -7.63 12.84 13.92
CA VAL A 63 -7.04 14.06 13.35
C VAL A 63 -8.12 15.12 13.11
N PRO A 64 -8.02 16.32 13.74
CA PRO A 64 -8.98 17.40 13.53
C PRO A 64 -9.23 17.67 12.04
N GLN A 65 -10.47 17.92 11.63
CA GLN A 65 -10.83 18.09 10.22
C GLN A 65 -9.99 19.15 9.50
N ALA A 66 -9.70 20.27 10.18
CA ALA A 66 -8.91 21.38 9.64
C ALA A 66 -7.41 21.07 9.49
N GLN A 67 -6.92 20.01 10.13
CA GLN A 67 -5.52 19.61 10.07
C GLN A 67 -5.24 18.91 8.73
N ARG A 68 -4.32 19.50 7.95
CA ARG A 68 -3.83 18.90 6.69
C ARG A 68 -3.09 17.61 6.99
N VAL A 69 -3.27 16.60 6.14
CA VAL A 69 -2.68 15.27 6.31
C VAL A 69 -1.90 14.83 5.09
N LEU A 70 -0.77 14.16 5.32
CA LEU A 70 -0.11 13.31 4.36
C LEU A 70 -0.28 11.87 4.86
N LEU A 71 -1.06 11.09 4.14
CA LEU A 71 -1.24 9.67 4.40
C LEU A 71 -0.49 8.87 3.34
N PHE A 72 0.37 7.97 3.77
CA PHE A 72 1.06 7.02 2.92
C PHE A 72 0.61 5.60 3.27
N LEU A 73 0.22 4.82 2.26
CA LEU A 73 -0.26 3.45 2.40
C LEU A 73 0.56 2.54 1.49
N ASN A 74 1.32 1.61 2.07
CA ASN A 74 2.02 0.57 1.32
C ASN A 74 1.17 -0.70 1.25
N ILE A 75 0.39 -0.86 0.18
CA ILE A 75 -0.46 -2.03 -0.04
C ILE A 75 0.42 -3.29 -0.20
N SER A 76 0.19 -4.30 0.62
CA SER A 76 0.99 -5.54 0.63
C SER A 76 0.36 -6.70 -0.15
N ALA A 77 -0.95 -6.66 -0.41
CA ALA A 77 -1.71 -7.80 -0.91
C ALA A 77 -1.21 -8.36 -2.25
N THR A 78 -0.66 -7.51 -3.13
CA THR A 78 -0.17 -7.89 -4.46
C THR A 78 1.24 -8.50 -4.44
N HIS A 79 1.93 -8.48 -3.30
CA HIS A 79 3.23 -9.12 -3.14
C HIS A 79 3.03 -10.60 -2.75
N PRO A 80 3.83 -11.54 -3.31
CA PRO A 80 3.76 -12.94 -2.90
C PRO A 80 3.89 -13.14 -1.38
N PRO A 81 3.15 -14.08 -0.78
CA PRO A 81 2.23 -15.01 -1.44
C PRO A 81 0.87 -14.38 -1.76
N HIS A 82 0.32 -14.62 -2.94
CA HIS A 82 -1.01 -14.15 -3.34
C HIS A 82 -1.93 -15.25 -3.92
N ALA A 83 -1.42 -16.49 -4.07
CA ALA A 83 -2.19 -17.67 -4.50
C ALA A 83 -3.42 -17.94 -3.63
N HIS A 84 -3.35 -17.55 -2.36
CA HIS A 84 -4.44 -17.70 -1.40
C HIS A 84 -5.70 -16.90 -1.76
N TYR A 85 -5.62 -15.82 -2.56
CA TYR A 85 -6.79 -15.03 -2.96
C TYR A 85 -7.72 -15.79 -3.92
N CYS A 86 -7.17 -16.65 -4.78
CA CYS A 86 -7.94 -17.48 -5.70
C CYS A 86 -7.95 -18.98 -5.33
N GLY A 87 -7.32 -19.36 -4.22
CA GLY A 87 -7.25 -20.76 -3.78
C GLY A 87 -6.32 -21.63 -4.65
N ALA A 88 -5.38 -21.02 -5.36
CA ALA A 88 -4.39 -21.72 -6.15
C ALA A 88 -3.26 -22.30 -5.28
N ALA A 89 -2.56 -23.31 -5.81
CA ALA A 89 -1.38 -23.89 -5.16
C ALA A 89 -0.08 -23.13 -5.45
N THR A 90 -0.04 -22.38 -6.55
CA THR A 90 1.14 -21.67 -7.03
C THR A 90 0.78 -20.24 -7.42
N GLU A 91 1.78 -19.37 -7.40
CA GLU A 91 1.62 -18.00 -7.89
C GLU A 91 1.48 -17.96 -9.41
N SER A 92 0.59 -17.09 -9.88
CA SER A 92 0.31 -16.88 -11.30
C SER A 92 -0.25 -15.46 -11.54
N ILE A 93 -0.43 -15.11 -12.81
CA ILE A 93 -1.08 -13.86 -13.21
C ILE A 93 -2.52 -13.81 -12.64
N GLU A 94 -3.22 -14.95 -12.60
CA GLU A 94 -4.56 -15.05 -12.06
C GLU A 94 -4.58 -14.79 -10.55
N SER A 95 -3.63 -15.34 -9.78
CA SER A 95 -3.56 -15.05 -8.35
C SER A 95 -3.18 -13.60 -8.06
N GLN A 96 -2.32 -12.99 -8.89
CA GLN A 96 -1.95 -11.58 -8.75
C GLN A 96 -3.15 -10.67 -9.05
N THR A 97 -3.89 -11.00 -10.12
CA THR A 97 -5.12 -10.30 -10.50
C THR A 97 -6.16 -10.39 -9.38
N ALA A 98 -6.34 -11.57 -8.78
CA ALA A 98 -7.25 -11.75 -7.65
C ALA A 98 -6.84 -10.90 -6.44
N ALA A 99 -5.55 -10.80 -6.15
CA ALA A 99 -5.03 -9.93 -5.10
C ALA A 99 -5.24 -8.43 -5.39
N LEU A 100 -5.06 -8.01 -6.65
CA LEU A 100 -5.31 -6.63 -7.07
C LEU A 100 -6.80 -6.28 -6.95
N CYS A 101 -7.70 -7.16 -7.40
CA CYS A 101 -9.14 -6.99 -7.23
C CYS A 101 -9.53 -6.92 -5.74
N TYR A 102 -8.92 -7.76 -4.90
CA TYR A 102 -9.10 -7.68 -3.45
C TYR A 102 -8.65 -6.32 -2.92
N ALA A 103 -7.42 -5.89 -3.21
CA ALA A 103 -6.89 -4.62 -2.73
C ALA A 103 -7.79 -3.44 -3.15
N ASP A 104 -8.18 -3.38 -4.43
CA ASP A 104 -9.08 -2.36 -4.97
C ASP A 104 -10.40 -2.31 -4.20
N SER A 105 -11.01 -3.45 -3.93
CA SER A 105 -12.29 -3.52 -3.19
C SER A 105 -12.24 -2.95 -1.76
N GLN A 106 -11.05 -2.84 -1.17
CA GLN A 106 -10.87 -2.33 0.20
C GLN A 106 -10.60 -0.82 0.26
N LEU A 107 -10.22 -0.18 -0.85
CA LEU A 107 -9.86 1.24 -0.88
C LEU A 107 -11.03 2.25 -0.75
N PRO A 108 -12.28 1.98 -1.20
CA PRO A 108 -13.33 3.00 -1.24
C PRO A 108 -13.58 3.72 0.10
N PRO A 109 -13.66 3.03 1.26
CA PRO A 109 -13.85 3.70 2.55
C PRO A 109 -12.77 4.75 2.86
N LEU A 110 -11.51 4.48 2.50
CA LEU A 110 -10.42 5.42 2.71
C LEU A 110 -10.53 6.62 1.77
N LEU A 111 -10.82 6.38 0.48
CA LEU A 111 -11.00 7.44 -0.50
C LEU A 111 -12.15 8.37 -0.10
N ASP A 112 -13.26 7.81 0.39
CA ASP A 112 -14.41 8.59 0.86
C ASP A 112 -14.08 9.40 2.12
N ALA A 113 -13.37 8.82 3.08
CA ALA A 113 -12.90 9.55 4.25
C ALA A 113 -11.99 10.72 3.85
N MET A 114 -11.09 10.52 2.88
CA MET A 114 -10.22 11.58 2.36
C MET A 114 -11.01 12.67 1.63
N ARG A 115 -12.01 12.31 0.81
CA ARG A 115 -12.94 13.28 0.17
C ARG A 115 -13.66 14.15 1.19
N GLN A 116 -14.17 13.54 2.26
CA GLN A 116 -14.89 14.26 3.31
C GLN A 116 -14.01 15.30 4.03
N ARG A 117 -12.68 15.07 4.10
CA ARG A 117 -11.73 16.02 4.69
C ARG A 117 -11.49 17.26 3.84
N GLY A 118 -11.76 17.19 2.55
CA GLY A 118 -11.59 18.28 1.59
C GLY A 118 -10.75 17.85 0.38
N PRO A 119 -10.34 18.81 -0.47
CA PRO A 119 -9.57 18.53 -1.66
C PRO A 119 -8.29 17.75 -1.34
N CYS A 120 -8.16 16.56 -1.91
CA CYS A 120 -7.00 15.70 -1.71
C CYS A 120 -6.38 15.36 -3.07
N PHE A 121 -5.08 15.60 -3.19
CA PHE A 121 -4.30 15.15 -4.33
C PHE A 121 -3.77 13.74 -4.02
N CYS A 122 -4.17 12.76 -4.83
CA CYS A 122 -3.84 11.36 -4.67
C CYS A 122 -2.83 10.93 -5.72
N LEU A 123 -1.82 10.17 -5.29
CA LEU A 123 -0.87 9.46 -6.13
C LEU A 123 -1.01 7.96 -5.84
N MET A 124 -1.22 7.15 -6.88
CA MET A 124 -1.28 5.70 -6.79
C MET A 124 -0.33 5.11 -7.82
N MET A 125 0.60 4.26 -7.38
CA MET A 125 1.59 3.66 -8.26
C MET A 125 2.09 2.32 -7.73
N GLY A 126 2.54 1.46 -8.64
CA GLY A 126 3.34 0.29 -8.25
C GLY A 126 4.78 0.70 -7.90
N ASP A 127 5.41 -0.03 -6.99
CA ASP A 127 6.85 0.08 -6.71
C ASP A 127 7.68 -0.71 -7.72
N HIS A 128 7.17 -1.86 -8.15
CA HIS A 128 7.65 -2.66 -9.28
C HIS A 128 6.52 -3.58 -9.81
N GLY A 129 6.75 -4.23 -10.94
CA GLY A 129 5.93 -5.33 -11.45
C GLY A 129 6.51 -6.70 -11.08
N GLU A 130 5.99 -7.76 -11.66
CA GLU A 130 6.36 -9.16 -11.37
C GLU A 130 6.34 -9.96 -12.67
N ALA A 131 7.36 -10.78 -12.92
CA ALA A 131 7.38 -11.67 -14.09
C ALA A 131 6.81 -13.06 -13.73
N TYR A 132 5.98 -13.61 -14.62
CA TYR A 132 5.34 -14.92 -14.51
C TYR A 132 5.75 -15.88 -15.64
N GLY A 133 6.84 -15.60 -16.34
CA GLY A 133 7.40 -16.43 -17.40
C GLY A 133 7.77 -15.69 -18.67
N GLU A 134 7.52 -14.37 -18.73
CA GLU A 134 7.90 -13.52 -19.85
C GLU A 134 9.41 -13.65 -20.11
N ASP A 135 9.78 -13.98 -21.34
CA ASP A 135 11.16 -14.26 -21.76
C ASP A 135 11.89 -15.30 -20.87
N GLY A 136 11.15 -16.25 -20.30
CA GLY A 136 11.66 -17.27 -19.39
C GLY A 136 12.09 -16.71 -18.02
N ARG A 137 11.64 -15.50 -17.66
CA ARG A 137 11.93 -14.83 -16.39
C ARG A 137 10.77 -14.96 -15.42
N PHE A 138 11.11 -15.09 -14.14
CA PHE A 138 10.17 -15.15 -13.04
C PHE A 138 10.64 -14.23 -11.91
N GLY A 139 9.71 -13.59 -11.23
CA GLY A 139 10.03 -12.69 -10.11
C GLY A 139 10.32 -11.24 -10.54
N HIS A 140 10.75 -10.43 -9.57
CA HIS A 140 10.88 -8.96 -9.69
C HIS A 140 12.29 -8.43 -9.45
N ARG A 141 13.30 -9.29 -9.21
CA ARG A 141 14.70 -8.86 -8.96
C ARG A 141 15.52 -8.81 -10.25
N LEU A 142 14.95 -8.25 -11.31
CA LEU A 142 15.50 -8.27 -12.65
C LEU A 142 15.09 -7.03 -13.45
N ALA A 143 15.97 -6.56 -14.34
CA ALA A 143 15.72 -5.41 -15.20
C ALA A 143 14.98 -5.85 -16.46
N HIS A 144 13.66 -6.07 -16.34
CA HIS A 144 12.77 -6.44 -17.44
C HIS A 144 11.58 -5.48 -17.50
N PRO A 145 11.07 -5.14 -18.70
CA PRO A 145 9.95 -4.20 -18.83
C PRO A 145 8.74 -4.53 -17.94
N VAL A 146 8.34 -5.80 -17.82
CA VAL A 146 7.21 -6.20 -16.96
C VAL A 146 7.45 -5.99 -15.45
N VAL A 147 8.70 -5.78 -15.05
CA VAL A 147 9.08 -5.46 -13.66
C VAL A 147 9.29 -3.96 -13.49
N THR A 148 9.81 -3.26 -14.50
CA THR A 148 10.15 -1.83 -14.41
C THR A 148 9.03 -0.90 -14.85
N THR A 149 8.05 -1.39 -15.62
CA THR A 149 6.87 -0.63 -16.05
C THR A 149 5.74 -0.87 -15.06
N VAL A 150 5.38 0.17 -14.30
CA VAL A 150 4.38 0.09 -13.23
C VAL A 150 3.15 0.94 -13.56
N PRO A 151 1.96 0.57 -13.04
CA PRO A 151 0.81 1.46 -13.11
C PRO A 151 1.10 2.75 -12.35
N TYR A 152 0.58 3.86 -12.85
CA TYR A 152 0.67 5.18 -12.24
C TYR A 152 -0.63 5.94 -12.50
N ALA A 153 -1.18 6.56 -11.46
CA ALA A 153 -2.31 7.46 -11.53
C ALA A 153 -2.13 8.61 -10.55
N GLU A 154 -2.47 9.83 -11.00
CA GLU A 154 -2.61 11.00 -10.14
C GLU A 154 -3.95 11.67 -10.41
N PHE A 155 -4.65 12.06 -9.34
CA PHE A 155 -5.97 12.66 -9.45
C PHE A 155 -6.36 13.44 -8.20
N PHE A 156 -7.35 14.32 -8.33
CA PHE A 156 -7.98 14.99 -7.19
C PHE A 156 -9.22 14.22 -6.73
N LEU A 157 -9.24 13.88 -5.45
CA LEU A 157 -10.46 13.55 -4.72
C LEU A 157 -11.20 14.87 -4.42
N ARG A 158 -12.43 14.97 -4.93
CA ARG A 158 -13.34 16.09 -4.71
C ARG A 158 -14.56 15.63 -3.93
#